data_AF-A0AAU6CUX5-F1
#
_entry.id   AF-A0AAU6CUX5-F1
#
_cell.length_a   1.000
_cell.length_b   1.000
_cell.length_c   1.000
_cell.angle_alpha   90.00
_cell.angle_beta   90.00
_cell.angle_gamma   90.00
#
_symmetry.space_group_name_H-M   'P 1'
#
loop_
_entity.id
_entity.type
_entity.pdbx_description
1 polymer ?
#
loop_
_entity_poly.entity_id
_entity_poly.type
_entity_poly.pdbx_seq_one_letter_code
_entity_poly.pdbx_strand_id
1 'polypeptide(L)'
;MDRTTQEWLLSQLGSKTDLVDLETRLLRLRTPRAVALEILRGRLADILVSPAVLGVSNVLNVSYAANIAALQAQIAALEDPNGPPAPGEPGFGDPLEPAGKISTFRLRERPRR
;
A
#
# COMPACT_ATOMS: atom_id res chain seq x y z
N MET A 1 -11.63 3.34 -14.59
CA MET A 1 -11.22 3.29 -13.17
C MET A 1 -11.73 4.54 -12.46
N ASP A 2 -12.09 4.46 -11.18
CA ASP A 2 -12.48 5.63 -10.39
C ASP A 2 -11.28 6.54 -10.05
N ARG A 3 -11.47 7.86 -9.98
CA ARG A 3 -10.39 8.84 -9.78
C ARG A 3 -9.69 8.67 -8.43
N THR A 4 -10.43 8.42 -7.35
CA THR A 4 -9.85 8.22 -6.02
C THR A 4 -9.00 6.94 -5.99
N THR A 5 -9.46 5.90 -6.70
CA THR A 5 -8.69 4.66 -6.87
C THR A 5 -7.40 4.89 -7.64
N GLN A 6 -7.47 5.67 -8.71
CA GLN A 6 -6.31 6.03 -9.52
C GLN A 6 -5.27 6.81 -8.70
N GLU A 7 -5.68 7.86 -7.99
CA GLU A 7 -4.79 8.70 -7.21
C GLU A 7 -4.11 7.91 -6.08
N TRP A 8 -4.86 7.02 -5.42
CA TRP A 8 -4.29 6.12 -4.41
C TRP A 8 -3.26 5.14 -5.02
N LEU A 9 -3.56 4.52 -6.16
CA LEU A 9 -2.62 3.61 -6.84
C LEU A 9 -1.34 4.33 -7.27
N LEU A 10 -1.46 5.54 -7.82
CA LEU A 10 -0.31 6.36 -8.22
C LEU A 10 0.52 6.80 -7.01
N SER A 11 -0.10 7.07 -5.87
CA SER A 11 0.62 7.35 -4.62
C SER A 11 1.45 6.16 -4.13
N GLN A 12 1.01 4.93 -4.37
CA GLN A 12 1.75 3.72 -3.99
C GLN A 12 2.81 3.32 -5.01
N LEU A 13 2.49 3.43 -6.31
CA LEU A 13 3.30 2.87 -7.39
C LEU A 13 4.19 3.90 -8.09
N GLY A 14 3.94 5.19 -7.89
CA GLY A 14 4.60 6.29 -8.57
C GLY A 14 3.90 6.67 -9.89
N SER A 15 4.10 7.92 -10.31
CA SER A 15 3.45 8.57 -11.45
C SER A 15 3.83 7.99 -12.83
N LYS A 16 4.87 7.16 -12.91
CA LYS A 16 5.33 6.53 -14.15
C LYS A 16 4.62 5.21 -14.49
N THR A 17 3.66 4.79 -13.66
CA THR A 17 2.93 3.52 -13.86
C THR A 17 1.89 3.68 -14.97
N ASP A 18 1.80 2.70 -15.86
CA ASP A 18 0.86 2.71 -16.99
C ASP A 18 -0.59 2.56 -16.51
N LEU A 19 -1.44 3.52 -16.86
CA LEU A 19 -2.83 3.57 -16.40
C LEU A 19 -3.71 2.49 -17.03
N VAL A 20 -3.39 2.04 -18.24
CA VAL A 20 -4.16 1.02 -18.97
C VAL A 20 -3.90 -0.37 -18.37
N ASP A 21 -2.64 -0.66 -18.01
CA ASP A 21 -2.28 -1.87 -17.27
C ASP A 21 -2.95 -1.90 -15.89
N LEU A 22 -2.97 -0.76 -15.18
CA LEU A 22 -3.65 -0.66 -13.88
C LEU A 22 -5.14 -0.97 -13.98
N GLU A 23 -5.83 -0.42 -14.97
CA GLU A 23 -7.25 -0.68 -15.17
C GLU A 23 -7.52 -2.15 -15.49
N THR A 24 -6.70 -2.76 -16.33
CA THR A 24 -6.81 -4.17 -16.69
C THR A 24 -6.63 -5.08 -15.47
N ARG A 25 -5.62 -4.82 -14.64
CA ARG A 25 -5.38 -5.58 -13.41
C ARG A 25 -6.48 -5.36 -12.38
N LEU A 26 -7.01 -4.15 -12.26
CA LEU A 26 -8.11 -3.85 -11.35
C LEU A 26 -9.38 -4.63 -11.72
N LEU A 27 -9.68 -4.78 -13.01
CA LEU A 27 -10.80 -5.60 -13.47
C LEU A 27 -10.64 -7.07 -13.09
N ARG A 28 -9.41 -7.60 -13.10
CA ARG A 28 -9.11 -8.99 -12.73
C ARG A 28 -9.08 -9.22 -11.22
N LEU A 29 -8.38 -8.37 -10.47
CA LEU A 29 -8.12 -8.55 -9.03
C LEU A 29 -9.19 -7.94 -8.13
N ARG A 30 -10.05 -7.07 -8.68
CA ARG A 30 -11.20 -6.42 -8.03
C ARG A 30 -10.89 -5.50 -6.85
N THR A 31 -9.70 -5.56 -6.26
CA THR A 31 -9.28 -4.67 -5.18
C THR A 31 -8.00 -3.92 -5.55
N PRO A 32 -7.92 -2.59 -5.29
CA PRO A 32 -6.72 -1.82 -5.60
C PRO A 32 -5.51 -2.22 -4.74
N ARG A 33 -5.74 -2.68 -3.51
CA ARG A 33 -4.66 -3.24 -2.66
C ARG A 33 -4.00 -4.45 -3.31
N ALA A 34 -4.78 -5.38 -3.86
CA ALA A 34 -4.23 -6.55 -4.55
C ALA A 34 -3.43 -6.15 -5.80
N VAL A 35 -3.91 -5.15 -6.56
CA VAL A 35 -3.18 -4.61 -7.72
C VAL A 35 -1.84 -4.02 -7.30
N ALA A 36 -1.82 -3.19 -6.25
CA ALA A 36 -0.59 -2.59 -5.74
C ALA A 36 0.42 -3.66 -5.28
N LEU A 37 -0.04 -4.66 -4.51
CA LEU A 37 0.80 -5.77 -4.06
C LEU A 37 1.37 -6.58 -5.22
N GLU A 38 0.57 -6.88 -6.24
CA GLU A 38 1.03 -7.64 -7.41
C GLU A 38 2.16 -6.90 -8.15
N ILE A 39 1.99 -5.60 -8.38
CA ILE A 39 2.99 -4.81 -9.10
C ILE A 39 4.27 -4.66 -8.27
N LEU A 40 4.15 -4.38 -6.97
CA LEU A 40 5.31 -4.23 -6.09
C LEU A 40 6.10 -5.54 -5.96
N ARG A 41 5.41 -6.68 -5.82
CA ARG A 41 6.05 -8.00 -5.81
C ARG A 41 6.71 -8.32 -7.15
N GLY A 42 6.08 -7.96 -8.26
CA GLY A 42 6.67 -8.09 -9.60
C GLY A 42 7.96 -7.27 -9.76
N ARG A 43 7.96 -6.02 -9.29
CA ARG A 43 9.15 -5.15 -9.28
C ARG A 43 10.25 -5.71 -8.39
N LEU A 44 9.90 -6.25 -7.22
CA LEU A 44 10.86 -6.89 -6.34
C LEU A 44 11.49 -8.12 -7.01
N ALA A 45 10.68 -8.97 -7.66
CA ALA A 45 11.19 -10.12 -8.39
C ALA A 45 12.16 -9.71 -9.51
N ASP A 46 11.82 -8.67 -10.28
CA ASP A 46 12.68 -8.13 -11.35
C ASP A 46 14.03 -7.62 -10.82
N ILE A 47 14.02 -6.92 -9.69
CA ILE A 47 15.24 -6.44 -9.02
C ILE A 47 16.06 -7.60 -8.48
N LEU A 48 15.43 -8.66 -7.95
CA LEU A 48 16.14 -9.84 -7.44
C LEU A 48 16.82 -10.66 -8.54
N VAL A 49 16.27 -10.66 -9.77
CA VAL A 49 16.91 -11.29 -10.93
C VAL A 49 18.10 -10.45 -11.42
N SER A 50 18.09 -9.13 -11.16
CA SER A 50 19.19 -8.23 -11.49
C SER A 50 20.34 -8.33 -10.48
N PRO A 51 21.60 -8.13 -10.90
CA PRO A 51 22.72 -8.08 -9.97
C PRO A 51 22.55 -6.93 -8.98
N ALA A 52 22.58 -7.24 -7.68
CA ALA A 52 22.34 -6.28 -6.60
C ALA A 52 23.34 -5.11 -6.57
N VAL A 53 24.51 -5.29 -7.19
CA VAL A 53 25.57 -4.30 -7.32
C VAL A 53 26.11 -4.31 -8.75
N LEU A 54 26.03 -3.17 -9.43
CA LEU A 54 26.70 -2.93 -10.70
C LEU A 54 27.87 -1.99 -10.45
N GLY A 55 29.09 -2.54 -10.48
CA GLY A 55 30.33 -1.79 -10.41
C GLY A 55 30.99 -1.75 -11.77
N VAL A 56 31.15 -0.55 -12.34
CA VAL A 56 32.08 -0.34 -13.45
C VAL A 56 33.36 0.23 -12.86
N SER A 57 34.46 -0.50 -12.98
CA SER A 57 35.75 -0.10 -12.44
C SER A 57 36.08 1.34 -12.84
N ASN A 58 36.33 2.17 -11.82
CA ASN A 58 36.76 3.57 -11.88
C ASN A 58 35.72 4.66 -12.16
N VAL A 59 34.40 4.36 -12.27
CA VAL A 59 33.41 5.41 -12.63
C VAL A 59 32.11 5.40 -11.82
N LEU A 60 31.53 4.25 -11.48
CA LEU A 60 30.28 4.25 -10.70
C LEU A 60 30.03 2.90 -10.01
N ASN A 61 29.54 2.96 -8.76
CA ASN A 61 29.00 1.81 -8.04
C ASN A 61 27.52 2.09 -7.74
N VAL A 62 26.63 1.30 -8.33
CA VAL A 62 25.18 1.37 -8.06
C VAL A 62 24.80 0.18 -7.20
N SER A 63 24.26 0.45 -6.01
CA SER A 63 23.72 -0.56 -5.10
C SER A 63 22.20 -0.45 -5.02
N TYR A 64 21.53 -1.59 -5.19
CA TYR A 64 20.07 -1.69 -5.10
C TYR A 64 19.58 -2.13 -3.72
N ALA A 65 20.48 -2.32 -2.74
CA ALA A 65 20.13 -2.85 -1.42
C ALA A 65 19.08 -1.99 -0.67
N ALA A 66 19.26 -0.67 -0.67
CA ALA A 66 18.30 0.24 -0.04
C ALA A 66 16.94 0.25 -0.76
N ASN A 67 16.94 0.09 -2.08
CA ASN A 67 15.70 0.04 -2.88
C ASN A 67 14.93 -1.25 -2.60
N ILE A 68 15.63 -2.38 -2.48
CA ILE A 68 15.02 -3.66 -2.10
C ILE A 68 14.38 -3.56 -0.71
N ALA A 69 15.11 -3.00 0.27
CA ALA A 69 14.60 -2.83 1.63
C ALA A 69 13.36 -1.91 1.67
N ALA A 70 13.38 -0.80 0.92
CA ALA A 70 12.24 0.10 0.83
C ALA A 70 11.01 -0.57 0.20
N LEU A 71 11.19 -1.34 -0.87
CA LEU A 71 10.10 -2.09 -1.50
C LEU A 71 9.52 -3.16 -0.57
N GLN A 72 10.37 -3.88 0.17
CA GLN A 72 9.93 -4.86 1.16
C GLN A 72 9.12 -4.22 2.28
N ALA A 73 9.57 -3.07 2.80
CA ALA A 73 8.84 -2.32 3.82
C ALA A 73 7.48 -1.84 3.30
N GLN A 74 7.42 -1.39 2.05
CA GLN A 74 6.16 -0.96 1.43
C GLN A 74 5.18 -2.13 1.23
N ILE A 75 5.68 -3.29 0.79
CA ILE A 75 4.86 -4.51 0.68
C ILE A 75 4.31 -4.91 2.05
N ALA A 76 5.16 -4.94 3.08
CA ALA A 76 4.75 -5.29 4.43
C ALA A 76 3.67 -4.32 4.98
N ALA A 77 3.79 -3.02 4.70
CA ALA A 77 2.80 -2.03 5.10
C ALA A 77 1.44 -2.22 4.39
N LEU A 78 1.43 -2.73 3.15
CA LEU A 78 0.21 -3.03 2.40
C LEU A 78 -0.39 -4.40 2.75
N GLU A 79 0.41 -5.32 3.29
CA GLU A 79 -0.03 -6.61 3.81
C GLU A 79 -0.58 -6.52 5.23
N ASP A 80 -0.20 -5.49 6.00
CA ASP A 80 -0.72 -5.28 7.35
C ASP A 80 -2.25 -5.08 7.30
N PRO A 81 -3.05 -5.98 7.90
CA PRO A 81 -4.50 -5.85 7.93
C PRO A 81 -4.96 -4.62 8.73
N ASN A 82 -4.10 -4.05 9.58
CA ASN A 82 -4.35 -2.80 10.31
C ASN A 82 -3.77 -1.58 9.60
N GLY A 83 -3.16 -1.77 8.43
CA GLY A 83 -2.62 -0.70 7.62
C GLY A 83 -3.70 0.22 7.07
N PRO A 84 -3.32 1.38 6.51
CA PRO A 84 -4.27 2.31 5.92
C PRO A 84 -5.13 1.60 4.86
N PRO A 85 -6.47 1.75 4.94
CA PRO A 85 -7.37 1.05 4.04
C PRO A 85 -7.13 1.52 2.60
N ALA A 86 -7.45 0.66 1.64
CA ALA A 86 -7.42 0.98 0.22
C ALA A 86 -8.85 1.30 -0.29
N PRO A 87 -8.98 2.03 -1.40
CA PRO A 87 -10.29 2.31 -2.00
C PRO A 87 -11.13 1.05 -2.20
N GLY A 88 -12.38 1.06 -1.73
CA GLY A 88 -13.28 -0.10 -1.80
C GLY A 88 -13.16 -1.10 -0.64
N GLU A 89 -12.29 -0.84 0.35
CA GLU A 89 -12.26 -1.57 1.62
C GLU A 89 -13.03 -0.85 2.73
N PRO A 90 -13.58 -1.58 3.72
CA PRO A 90 -14.22 -0.96 4.87
C PRO A 90 -13.23 -0.03 5.60
N GLY A 91 -13.69 1.19 5.91
CA GLY A 91 -12.86 2.23 6.54
C GLY A 91 -12.12 3.15 5.57
N PHE A 92 -12.18 2.90 4.25
CA PHE A 92 -11.60 3.82 3.27
C PHE A 92 -12.49 5.03 3.04
N GLY A 93 -12.04 6.20 3.52
CA GLY A 93 -12.72 7.46 3.22
C GLY A 93 -14.16 7.50 3.71
N ASP A 94 -14.48 6.82 4.81
CA ASP A 94 -15.78 6.94 5.49
C ASP A 94 -15.80 8.27 6.26
N PRO A 95 -16.48 9.34 5.78
CA PRO A 95 -16.56 10.60 6.51
C PRO A 95 -17.44 10.49 7.78
N LEU A 96 -18.07 9.34 8.00
CA LEU A 96 -18.94 9.05 9.14
C LEU A 96 -18.22 8.36 10.31
N GLU A 97 -16.94 8.01 10.20
CA GLU A 97 -16.12 7.73 11.38
C GLU A 97 -15.33 8.98 11.77
N PRO A 98 -15.86 9.83 12.67
CA PRO A 98 -15.01 10.82 13.33
C PRO A 98 -13.87 10.09 14.04
N ALA A 99 -12.68 10.70 14.02
CA ALA A 99 -11.43 10.26 14.64
C ALA A 99 -11.45 10.15 16.18
N GLY A 100 -12.55 9.65 16.74
CA GLY A 100 -12.80 9.45 18.15
C GLY A 100 -14.12 8.72 18.31
N LYS A 101 -14.06 7.40 18.50
CA LYS A 101 -15.21 6.64 19.01
C LYS A 101 -15.57 7.18 20.39
N ILE A 102 -16.56 8.06 20.47
CA ILE A 102 -17.19 8.44 21.75
C ILE A 102 -17.97 7.20 22.20
N SER A 103 -17.34 6.40 23.07
CA SER A 103 -18.00 5.28 23.72
C SER A 103 -18.93 5.83 24.80
N THR A 104 -20.22 5.49 24.77
CA THR A 104 -21.15 5.89 25.83
C THR A 104 -20.91 5.03 27.08
N PHE A 105 -20.27 5.61 28.10
CA PHE A 105 -20.17 4.96 29.41
C PHE A 105 -21.48 5.14 30.17
N ARG A 106 -22.18 4.05 30.48
CA ARG A 106 -23.38 4.07 31.33
C ARG A 106 -22.97 3.82 32.78
N LEU A 107 -22.94 4.86 33.59
CA LEU A 107 -22.77 4.74 35.04
C LEU A 107 -24.00 4.02 35.62
N ARG A 108 -23.80 2.85 36.23
CA ARG A 108 -24.81 2.21 37.08
C ARG A 108 -24.58 2.63 38.52
N GLU A 109 -25.64 3.11 39.15
CA GLU A 109 -25.62 3.47 40.57
C GLU A 109 -25.34 2.23 41.43
N ARG A 110 -24.38 2.37 42.36
CA ARG A 110 -24.04 1.35 43.35
C ARG A 110 -24.96 1.53 44.56
N PRO A 111 -25.78 0.54 44.95
CA PRO A 111 -26.63 0.65 46.13
C PRO A 111 -25.76 0.83 47.37
N ARG A 112 -26.00 1.92 48.11
CA ARG A 112 -25.39 2.15 49.42
C ARG A 112 -26.11 1.25 50.43
N ARG A 113 -25.35 0.40 51.10
CA ARG A 113 -25.80 -0.39 52.25
C ARG A 113 -25.23 0.22 53.51
#